data_AF-A0A820DHC9-F1
#
_entry.id   AF-A0A820DHC9-F1
#
_cell.length_a   1.000
_cell.length_b   1.000
_cell.length_c   1.000
_cell.angle_alpha   90.00
_cell.angle_beta   90.00
_cell.angle_gamma   90.00
#
_symmetry.space_group_name_H-M   'P 1'
#
loop_
_entity.id
_entity.type
_entity.pdbx_description
1 polymer ?
#
loop_
_entity_poly.entity_id
_entity_poly.type
_entity_poly.pdbx_seq_one_letter_code
_entity_poly.pdbx_strand_id
1 'polypeptide(L)'
;MWNLFYIFVFIITSGSGAFEDNRPYKQPNDPSTRFQSPPPFNESYQFIVLTGGKVYGLPTNSNSETEYTCTPERKDVVIASGKILSIMDPSKTTAFIDSIRDSKLTILPISVQDHIVIPGLVDVHVHAIGGGGEQGPYSRTPESRLSQLINGGLTTIVGILGTDGVTRSLSSLLQKMKSLQHDGLTTWMWTGSYRIPIVTLTGSLQ
;
A
#
# COMPACT_ATOMS: atom_id res chain seq x y z
N MET A 1 -2.64 4.31 -22.28
CA MET A 1 -3.39 5.35 -21.55
C MET A 1 -4.04 4.61 -20.39
N TRP A 2 -3.39 4.56 -19.22
CA TRP A 2 -3.86 3.81 -18.06
C TRP A 2 -3.66 4.70 -16.84
N ASN A 3 -4.75 5.12 -16.23
CA ASN A 3 -4.77 6.02 -15.08
C ASN A 3 -5.76 5.47 -14.05
N LEU A 4 -5.38 5.63 -12.78
CA LEU A 4 -6.08 5.28 -11.53
C LEU A 4 -6.06 3.78 -11.19
N PHE A 5 -5.63 3.37 -9.98
CA PHE A 5 -6.43 3.48 -8.75
C PHE A 5 -5.65 3.24 -7.43
N TYR A 6 -6.08 3.92 -6.36
CA TYR A 6 -5.48 3.94 -5.02
C TYR A 6 -6.45 3.46 -3.94
N ILE A 7 -6.30 2.21 -3.48
CA ILE A 7 -6.52 1.78 -2.09
C ILE A 7 -5.95 0.37 -1.99
N PHE A 8 -4.90 0.22 -1.19
CA PHE A 8 -4.41 -1.09 -0.80
C PHE A 8 -4.82 -1.31 0.64
N VAL A 9 -5.83 -2.16 0.79
CA VAL A 9 -6.21 -2.73 2.06
C VAL A 9 -5.22 -3.83 2.38
N PHE A 10 -4.57 -3.79 3.55
CA PHE A 10 -3.65 -4.84 3.96
C PHE A 10 -4.36 -5.86 4.84
N ILE A 11 -4.10 -7.14 4.59
CA ILE A 11 -4.76 -8.27 5.24
C ILE A 11 -3.69 -8.96 6.11
N ILE A 12 -3.81 -8.85 7.43
CA ILE A 12 -2.89 -9.44 8.40
C ILE A 12 -3.52 -10.69 9.01
N THR A 13 -2.78 -11.78 9.10
CA THR A 13 -3.23 -13.01 9.78
C THR A 13 -3.30 -12.77 11.29
N SER A 14 -4.42 -13.12 11.94
CA SER A 14 -4.49 -13.11 13.41
C SER A 14 -3.97 -14.43 13.97
N GLY A 15 -2.65 -14.54 14.17
CA GLY A 15 -2.03 -15.69 14.82
C GLY A 15 -0.93 -15.25 15.80
N SER A 16 -0.95 -15.78 17.03
CA SER A 16 0.03 -15.55 18.10
C SER A 16 1.37 -16.28 17.87
N GLY A 17 1.81 -16.37 16.62
CA GLY A 17 3.13 -16.89 16.27
C GLY A 17 4.03 -15.72 15.95
N ALA A 18 5.05 -15.49 16.78
CA ALA A 18 6.23 -14.79 16.32
C ALA A 18 6.66 -15.43 14.98
N PHE A 19 7.07 -14.61 14.01
CA PHE A 19 7.56 -15.06 12.72
C PHE A 19 8.95 -15.72 12.93
N GLU A 20 9.00 -16.84 13.64
CA GLU A 20 10.11 -17.79 13.56
C GLU A 20 9.84 -18.67 12.34
N ASP A 21 10.34 -18.24 11.19
CA ASP A 21 10.37 -19.06 9.99
C ASP A 21 11.45 -20.14 10.14
N ASN A 22 11.15 -21.18 10.92
CA ASN A 22 11.96 -22.40 11.03
C ASN A 22 11.75 -23.36 9.84
N ARG A 23 11.18 -22.88 8.73
CA ARG A 23 11.07 -23.66 7.49
C ARG A 23 12.35 -23.43 6.67
N PRO A 24 12.93 -24.48 6.06
CA PRO A 24 14.06 -24.29 5.16
C PRO A 24 13.64 -23.30 4.05
N TYR A 25 14.50 -22.32 3.75
CA TYR A 25 14.32 -21.34 2.68
C TYR A 25 13.85 -22.04 1.41
N LYS A 26 12.53 -21.99 1.15
CA LYS A 26 11.95 -22.55 -0.07
C LYS A 26 12.28 -21.60 -1.20
N GLN A 27 12.82 -22.14 -2.29
CA GLN A 27 13.28 -21.33 -3.41
C GLN A 27 12.15 -20.43 -3.95
N PRO A 28 12.46 -19.18 -4.37
CA PRO A 28 11.49 -18.14 -4.76
C PRO A 28 10.62 -18.47 -6.00
N ASN A 29 10.72 -19.68 -6.52
CA ASN A 29 10.08 -20.15 -7.75
C ASN A 29 8.96 -21.18 -7.52
N ASP A 30 8.55 -21.45 -6.27
CA ASP A 30 7.37 -22.30 -6.01
C ASP A 30 6.07 -21.55 -6.37
N PRO A 31 5.32 -21.97 -7.42
CA PRO A 31 4.11 -21.29 -7.87
C PRO A 31 2.98 -21.31 -6.83
N SER A 32 3.01 -22.25 -5.88
CA SER A 32 1.95 -22.48 -4.90
C SER A 32 1.99 -21.54 -3.68
N THR A 33 3.07 -20.80 -3.50
CA THR A 33 3.28 -19.88 -2.36
C THR A 33 3.14 -18.41 -2.74
N ARG A 34 2.95 -18.10 -4.02
CA ARG A 34 2.68 -16.73 -4.47
C ARG A 34 1.24 -16.40 -4.12
N PHE A 35 1.06 -15.56 -3.11
CA PHE A 35 -0.14 -14.73 -3.03
C PHE A 35 -0.23 -13.99 -4.37
N GLN A 36 -1.12 -14.44 -5.25
CA GLN A 36 -1.37 -13.74 -6.49
C GLN A 36 -2.11 -12.47 -6.08
N SER A 37 -1.41 -11.33 -6.15
CA SER A 37 -2.07 -10.05 -6.04
C SER A 37 -3.26 -10.07 -7.00
N PRO A 38 -4.47 -9.72 -6.54
CA PRO A 38 -5.60 -9.63 -7.45
C PRO A 38 -5.19 -8.74 -8.62
N PRO A 39 -5.61 -9.07 -9.86
CA PRO A 39 -5.26 -8.25 -11.01
C PRO A 39 -5.59 -6.79 -10.70
N PRO A 40 -4.78 -5.81 -11.17
CA PRO A 40 -5.16 -4.40 -11.03
C PRO A 40 -6.60 -4.28 -11.52
N PHE A 41 -7.44 -3.45 -10.87
CA PHE A 41 -8.83 -3.20 -11.28
C PHE A 41 -8.88 -3.09 -12.80
N ASN A 42 -9.14 -4.23 -13.44
CA ASN A 42 -9.24 -4.35 -14.87
C ASN A 42 -10.72 -4.27 -15.14
N GLU A 43 -11.06 -3.92 -16.37
CA GLU A 43 -12.46 -3.74 -16.79
C GLU A 43 -13.34 -4.99 -16.53
N SER A 44 -12.74 -6.12 -16.12
CA SER A 44 -13.38 -7.37 -15.75
C SER A 44 -14.15 -7.34 -14.42
N TYR A 45 -13.82 -6.48 -13.46
CA TYR A 45 -14.53 -6.39 -12.16
C TYR A 45 -14.80 -4.94 -11.77
N GLN A 46 -16.07 -4.58 -11.55
CA GLN A 46 -16.42 -3.22 -11.07
C GLN A 46 -16.37 -3.11 -9.55
N PHE A 47 -16.56 -4.22 -8.83
CA PHE A 47 -16.50 -4.26 -7.37
C PHE A 47 -15.58 -5.36 -6.87
N ILE A 48 -14.82 -5.06 -5.81
CA ILE A 48 -14.14 -6.04 -4.97
C ILE A 48 -14.83 -6.00 -3.61
N VAL A 49 -15.22 -7.15 -3.08
CA VAL A 49 -15.90 -7.25 -1.78
C VAL A 49 -15.08 -8.15 -0.87
N LEU A 50 -14.51 -7.57 0.19
CA LEU A 50 -13.80 -8.31 1.23
C LEU A 50 -14.80 -8.77 2.28
N THR A 51 -14.93 -10.08 2.50
CA THR A 51 -15.94 -10.65 3.40
C THR A 51 -15.35 -11.45 4.56
N GLY A 52 -15.98 -11.38 5.73
CA GLY A 52 -15.78 -12.32 6.84
C GLY A 52 -14.63 -11.98 7.80
N GLY A 53 -13.80 -10.97 7.49
CA GLY A 53 -12.69 -10.52 8.32
C GLY A 53 -13.09 -9.50 9.39
N LYS A 54 -12.09 -9.05 10.16
CA LYS A 54 -12.24 -7.93 11.10
C LYS A 54 -11.58 -6.68 10.54
N VAL A 55 -12.28 -5.56 10.50
CA VAL A 55 -11.76 -4.29 9.97
C VAL A 55 -11.31 -3.39 11.13
N TYR A 56 -10.11 -2.85 11.03
CA TYR A 56 -9.51 -1.90 11.99
C TYR A 56 -9.67 -0.45 11.52
N GLY A 57 -9.71 0.50 12.46
CA GLY A 57 -9.73 1.93 12.15
C GLY A 57 -11.08 2.40 11.61
N LEU A 58 -12.17 1.89 12.16
CA LEU A 58 -13.52 2.27 11.77
C LEU A 58 -13.91 3.60 12.43
N PRO A 59 -14.61 4.50 11.71
CA PRO A 59 -15.14 5.70 12.30
C PRO A 59 -16.26 5.39 13.29
N THR A 60 -16.27 6.05 14.44
CA THR A 60 -17.35 6.03 15.43
C THR A 60 -18.11 7.35 15.39
N ASN A 61 -19.44 7.29 15.31
CA ASN A 61 -20.30 8.47 15.34
C ASN A 61 -20.57 8.87 16.80
N SER A 62 -19.61 9.52 17.44
CA SER A 62 -19.74 10.16 18.75
C SER A 62 -19.75 11.69 18.55
N ASN A 63 -20.88 12.34 18.83
CA ASN A 63 -21.00 13.79 19.04
C ASN A 63 -20.23 14.71 18.06
N SER A 64 -20.62 14.72 16.78
CA SER A 64 -20.18 15.68 15.73
C SER A 64 -18.72 15.65 15.28
N GLU A 65 -17.83 14.90 15.95
CA GLU A 65 -16.46 14.63 15.48
C GLU A 65 -16.32 13.18 15.03
N THR A 66 -15.51 12.94 13.97
CA THR A 66 -15.23 11.58 13.51
C THR A 66 -14.10 11.00 14.35
N GLU A 67 -14.44 10.22 15.38
CA GLU A 67 -13.48 9.43 16.13
C GLU A 67 -13.20 8.09 15.43
N TYR A 68 -12.06 7.45 15.69
CA TYR A 68 -11.72 6.15 15.12
C TYR A 68 -11.49 5.13 16.24
N THR A 69 -12.09 3.94 16.11
CA THR A 69 -11.85 2.84 17.05
C THR A 69 -10.58 2.06 16.70
N CYS A 70 -9.77 1.80 17.73
CA CYS A 70 -8.62 0.89 17.66
C CYS A 70 -9.02 -0.59 17.85
N THR A 71 -10.32 -0.89 17.96
CA THR A 71 -10.80 -2.27 18.12
C THR A 71 -11.26 -2.82 16.78
N PRO A 72 -10.70 -3.95 16.30
CA PRO A 72 -11.17 -4.58 15.07
C PRO A 72 -12.60 -5.13 15.23
N GLU A 73 -13.49 -4.78 14.31
CA GLU A 73 -14.88 -5.25 14.29
C GLU A 73 -15.19 -6.07 13.04
N ARG A 74 -16.13 -7.00 13.13
CA ARG A 74 -16.52 -7.81 11.98
C ARG A 74 -17.36 -6.99 11.00
N LYS A 75 -16.75 -6.61 9.88
CA LYS A 75 -17.35 -5.84 8.79
C LYS A 75 -16.82 -6.35 7.47
N ASP A 76 -17.60 -6.12 6.42
CA ASP A 76 -17.19 -6.35 5.05
C ASP A 76 -16.89 -5.01 4.36
N VAL A 77 -15.94 -5.02 3.43
CA VAL A 77 -15.48 -3.81 2.72
C VAL A 77 -15.80 -3.94 1.25
N VAL A 78 -16.58 -2.98 0.72
CA VAL A 78 -16.89 -2.87 -0.70
C VAL A 78 -15.99 -1.81 -1.32
N ILE A 79 -15.21 -2.22 -2.32
CA ILE A 79 -14.26 -1.38 -3.04
C ILE A 79 -14.71 -1.31 -4.49
N ALA A 80 -14.78 -0.11 -5.05
CA ALA A 80 -15.11 0.10 -6.45
C ALA A 80 -14.23 1.22 -7.00
N SER A 81 -13.66 1.03 -8.20
CA SER A 81 -12.79 2.05 -8.82
C SER A 81 -11.75 2.55 -7.82
N GLY A 82 -11.01 1.63 -7.20
CA GLY A 82 -9.99 1.96 -6.21
C GLY A 82 -10.44 2.73 -4.99
N LYS A 83 -11.74 2.93 -4.74
CA LYS A 83 -12.25 3.66 -3.60
C LYS A 83 -13.01 2.73 -2.68
N ILE A 84 -12.89 2.94 -1.37
CA ILE A 84 -13.77 2.29 -0.39
C ILE A 84 -15.14 2.94 -0.59
N LEU A 85 -16.07 2.17 -1.14
CA LEU A 85 -17.44 2.63 -1.38
C LEU A 85 -18.26 2.56 -0.10
N SER A 86 -18.10 1.48 0.65
CA SER A 86 -18.82 1.26 1.89
C SER A 86 -18.13 0.22 2.76
N ILE A 87 -18.30 0.38 4.08
CA ILE A 87 -17.97 -0.62 5.09
C ILE A 87 -19.29 -0.99 5.75
N MET A 88 -19.68 -2.26 5.67
CA MET A 88 -21.02 -2.68 6.03
C MET A 88 -21.04 -3.96 6.86
N ASP A 89 -22.15 -4.19 7.56
CA ASP A 89 -22.40 -5.44 8.26
C ASP A 89 -22.59 -6.58 7.26
N PRO A 90 -22.16 -7.83 7.56
CA PRO A 90 -22.26 -8.94 6.62
C PRO A 90 -23.67 -9.19 6.05
N SER A 91 -24.72 -8.95 6.85
CA SER A 91 -26.11 -9.07 6.40
C SER A 91 -26.47 -8.06 5.30
N LYS A 92 -25.93 -6.84 5.36
CA LYS A 92 -26.11 -5.81 4.33
C LYS A 92 -25.28 -6.13 3.08
N THR A 93 -24.11 -6.75 3.24
CA THR A 93 -23.29 -7.22 2.12
C THR A 93 -24.03 -8.23 1.26
N THR A 94 -24.70 -9.21 1.88
CA THR A 94 -25.50 -10.19 1.14
C THR A 94 -26.61 -9.51 0.34
N ALA A 95 -27.36 -8.60 0.96
CA ALA A 95 -28.39 -7.83 0.26
C ALA A 95 -27.84 -6.98 -0.90
N PHE A 96 -26.66 -6.37 -0.72
CA PHE A 96 -25.97 -5.61 -1.77
C PHE A 96 -25.58 -6.51 -2.95
N ILE A 97 -24.96 -7.67 -2.69
CA ILE A 97 -24.58 -8.63 -3.73
C ILE A 97 -25.82 -9.12 -4.49
N ASP A 98 -26.91 -9.42 -3.77
CA ASP A 98 -28.16 -9.88 -4.38
C ASP A 98 -28.81 -8.80 -5.25
N SER A 99 -28.77 -7.53 -4.82
CA SER A 99 -29.30 -6.40 -5.62
C SER A 99 -28.53 -6.16 -6.93
N ILE A 100 -27.26 -6.58 -6.99
CA ILE A 100 -26.38 -6.41 -8.15
C ILE A 100 -26.39 -7.67 -9.03
N ARG A 101 -26.88 -8.80 -8.53
CA ARG A 101 -26.89 -10.08 -9.26
C ARG A 101 -27.62 -10.02 -10.60
N ASP A 102 -28.69 -9.22 -10.68
CA ASP A 102 -29.47 -9.02 -11.90
C ASP A 102 -28.93 -7.89 -12.79
N SER A 103 -27.86 -7.22 -12.36
CA SER A 103 -27.18 -6.19 -13.15
C SER A 103 -26.06 -6.77 -14.02
N LYS A 104 -25.61 -6.02 -15.02
CA LYS A 104 -24.44 -6.38 -15.85
C LYS A 104 -23.10 -6.14 -15.13
N LEU A 105 -23.11 -5.85 -13.83
CA LEU A 105 -21.92 -5.52 -13.06
C LEU A 105 -21.31 -6.79 -12.46
N THR A 106 -19.98 -6.87 -12.48
CA THR A 106 -19.21 -8.00 -11.97
C THR A 106 -18.61 -7.68 -10.61
N ILE A 107 -18.71 -8.65 -9.71
CA ILE A 107 -18.19 -8.60 -8.34
C ILE A 107 -17.11 -9.65 -8.19
N LEU A 108 -15.97 -9.27 -7.59
CA LEU A 108 -14.94 -10.18 -7.11
C LEU A 108 -15.06 -10.33 -5.58
N PRO A 109 -15.71 -11.39 -5.07
CA PRO A 109 -15.72 -11.67 -3.64
C PRO A 109 -14.37 -12.26 -3.19
N ILE A 110 -13.78 -11.71 -2.13
CA ILE A 110 -12.55 -12.20 -1.51
C ILE A 110 -12.85 -12.51 -0.05
N SER A 111 -12.76 -13.79 0.33
CA SER A 111 -12.88 -14.18 1.72
C SER A 111 -11.59 -13.83 2.47
N VAL A 112 -11.73 -13.01 3.51
CA VAL A 112 -10.65 -12.61 4.43
C VAL A 112 -10.95 -13.09 5.84
N GLN A 113 -11.63 -14.22 5.94
CA GLN A 113 -11.93 -14.90 7.19
C GLN A 113 -10.64 -15.13 7.99
N ASP A 114 -10.69 -14.90 9.31
CA ASP A 114 -9.56 -15.04 10.25
C ASP A 114 -8.39 -14.07 10.00
N HIS A 115 -8.61 -13.03 9.21
CA HIS A 115 -7.66 -11.95 9.02
C HIS A 115 -8.21 -10.61 9.55
N ILE A 116 -7.27 -9.73 9.87
CA ILE A 116 -7.54 -8.33 10.19
C ILE A 116 -7.22 -7.50 8.96
N VAL A 117 -8.21 -6.76 8.53
CA VAL A 117 -8.15 -5.77 7.47
C VAL A 117 -7.75 -4.43 8.08
N ILE A 118 -6.60 -3.89 7.67
CA ILE A 118 -6.09 -2.60 8.14
C ILE A 118 -5.91 -1.61 6.97
N PRO A 119 -5.88 -0.29 7.27
CA PRO A 119 -5.39 0.69 6.31
C PRO A 119 -3.97 0.36 5.86
N GLY A 120 -3.66 0.63 4.60
CA GLY A 120 -2.31 0.54 4.09
C GLY A 120 -1.35 1.45 4.86
N LEU A 121 -0.13 0.97 5.11
CA LEU A 121 0.85 1.73 5.88
C LEU A 121 1.45 2.88 5.05
N VAL A 122 1.79 3.95 5.74
CA VAL A 122 2.39 5.16 5.18
C VAL A 122 3.76 5.36 5.80
N ASP A 123 4.81 5.40 4.96
CA ASP A 123 6.16 5.73 5.39
C ASP A 123 6.62 7.07 4.78
N VAL A 124 6.86 8.06 5.64
CA VAL A 124 7.23 9.41 5.23
C VAL A 124 8.73 9.63 5.07
N HIS A 125 9.55 8.58 5.20
CA HIS A 125 11.01 8.69 5.24
C HIS A 125 11.69 7.51 4.55
N VAL A 126 11.61 7.45 3.21
CA VAL A 126 12.19 6.34 2.42
C VAL A 126 13.31 6.83 1.51
N HIS A 127 14.51 6.27 1.64
CA HIS A 127 15.58 6.42 0.65
C HIS A 127 15.32 5.52 -0.57
N ALA A 128 14.33 5.88 -1.41
CA ALA A 128 13.82 5.00 -2.47
C ALA A 128 14.85 4.63 -3.55
N ILE A 129 15.79 5.54 -3.84
CA ILE A 129 16.92 5.26 -4.74
C ILE A 129 18.14 4.69 -4.01
N GLY A 130 18.03 4.40 -2.71
CA GLY A 130 19.13 4.10 -1.82
C GLY A 130 19.73 5.36 -1.18
N GLY A 131 20.55 5.15 -0.15
CA GLY A 131 21.25 6.19 0.60
C GLY A 131 22.71 5.77 0.81
N GLY A 132 23.22 5.98 2.03
CA GLY A 132 24.58 5.60 2.38
C GLY A 132 25.64 6.48 1.73
N GLY A 133 26.88 6.01 1.75
CA GLY A 133 28.04 6.72 1.18
C GLY A 133 28.91 7.44 2.21
N GLU A 134 28.50 7.46 3.48
CA GLU A 134 29.20 8.13 4.58
C GLU A 134 30.59 7.52 4.86
N GLN A 135 30.78 6.24 4.55
CA GLN A 135 32.07 5.55 4.72
C GLN A 135 32.80 5.34 3.38
N GLY A 136 32.40 6.07 2.33
CA GLY A 136 32.92 5.96 0.97
C GLY A 136 32.00 5.20 0.01
N PRO A 137 32.34 5.12 -1.29
CA PRO A 137 31.42 4.66 -2.34
C PRO A 137 30.86 3.24 -2.15
N TYR A 138 31.59 2.36 -1.47
CA TYR A 138 31.16 0.98 -1.19
C TYR A 138 30.03 0.89 -0.15
N SER A 139 29.84 1.91 0.67
CA SER A 139 28.79 1.96 1.70
C SER A 139 27.43 2.43 1.17
N ARG A 140 27.31 2.64 -0.14
CA ARG A 140 26.05 3.05 -0.78
C ARG A 140 25.07 1.89 -0.84
N THR A 141 23.85 2.13 -0.36
CA THR A 141 22.80 1.11 -0.40
C THR A 141 22.09 1.08 -1.76
N PRO A 142 21.61 -0.09 -2.21
CA PRO A 142 20.87 -0.23 -3.46
C PRO A 142 19.49 0.46 -3.38
N GLU A 143 18.84 0.61 -4.54
CA GLU A 143 17.47 1.11 -4.60
C GLU A 143 16.46 0.14 -3.96
N SER A 144 15.38 0.69 -3.43
CA SER A 144 14.24 -0.10 -2.96
C SER A 144 13.54 -0.80 -4.12
N ARG A 145 13.17 -2.06 -3.91
CA ARG A 145 12.32 -2.84 -4.83
C ARG A 145 10.85 -2.69 -4.44
N LEU A 146 9.96 -2.64 -5.43
CA LEU A 146 8.51 -2.59 -5.20
C LEU A 146 8.03 -3.69 -4.24
N SER A 147 8.50 -4.92 -4.46
CA SER A 147 8.13 -6.07 -3.63
C SER A 147 8.53 -5.91 -2.16
N GLN A 148 9.65 -5.25 -1.86
CA GLN A 148 10.06 -4.99 -0.47
C GLN A 148 9.08 -4.03 0.22
N LEU A 149 8.67 -2.98 -0.49
CA LEU A 149 7.73 -1.98 0.01
C LEU A 149 6.35 -2.61 0.26
N ILE A 150 5.82 -3.34 -0.72
CA ILE A 150 4.49 -3.99 -0.63
C ILE A 150 4.49 -5.07 0.44
N ASN A 151 5.52 -5.91 0.53
CA ASN A 151 5.60 -6.96 1.55
C ASN A 151 5.74 -6.37 2.97
N GLY A 152 6.26 -5.15 3.09
CA GLY A 152 6.26 -4.38 4.34
C GLY A 152 4.91 -3.74 4.67
N GLY A 153 3.88 -3.94 3.85
CA GLY A 153 2.56 -3.32 4.01
C GLY A 153 2.50 -1.85 3.62
N LEU A 154 3.56 -1.31 2.99
CA LEU A 154 3.60 0.08 2.56
C LEU A 154 2.77 0.27 1.30
N THR A 155 1.89 1.26 1.36
CA THR A 155 1.00 1.64 0.26
C THR A 155 1.25 3.07 -0.19
N THR A 156 1.73 3.91 0.73
CA THR A 156 2.19 5.26 0.45
C THR A 156 3.61 5.45 0.98
N ILE A 157 4.48 6.04 0.16
CA ILE A 157 5.83 6.39 0.57
C ILE A 157 6.20 7.82 0.21
N VAL A 158 7.06 8.44 1.02
CA VAL A 158 7.69 9.73 0.72
C VAL A 158 9.19 9.53 0.56
N GLY A 159 9.68 9.75 -0.66
CA GLY A 159 11.07 9.61 -1.05
C GLY A 159 11.94 10.78 -0.58
N ILE A 160 13.15 10.49 -0.10
CA ILE A 160 14.13 11.49 0.33
C ILE A 160 15.56 11.19 -0.17
N LEU A 161 16.37 12.25 -0.22
CA LEU A 161 17.83 12.15 -0.23
C LEU A 161 18.38 12.38 1.18
N GLY A 162 19.53 11.78 1.49
CA GLY A 162 20.22 11.91 2.77
C GLY A 162 21.55 12.64 2.63
N THR A 163 22.61 12.05 3.17
CA THR A 163 23.98 12.60 3.17
C THR A 163 24.55 12.79 1.77
N ASP A 164 24.44 11.77 0.91
CA ASP A 164 24.95 11.82 -0.45
C ASP A 164 24.03 12.63 -1.37
N GLY A 165 24.17 13.95 -1.32
CA GLY A 165 23.52 14.91 -2.21
C GLY A 165 24.39 15.34 -3.39
N VAL A 166 25.48 14.63 -3.70
CA VAL A 166 26.35 14.94 -4.85
C VAL A 166 26.31 13.84 -5.91
N THR A 167 26.32 12.56 -5.53
CA THR A 167 26.20 11.46 -6.52
C THR A 167 24.77 10.96 -6.69
N ARG A 168 23.86 11.33 -5.79
CA ARG A 168 22.41 11.11 -5.96
C ARG A 168 21.71 12.43 -6.29
N SER A 169 20.80 12.38 -7.24
CA SER A 169 20.09 13.55 -7.74
C SER A 169 18.60 13.47 -7.43
N LEU A 170 17.96 14.63 -7.24
CA LEU A 170 16.51 14.71 -7.12
C LEU A 170 15.80 14.25 -8.39
N SER A 171 16.43 14.43 -9.56
CA SER A 171 15.88 13.98 -10.84
C SER A 171 15.77 12.45 -10.87
N SER A 172 16.79 11.75 -10.38
CA SER A 172 16.76 10.28 -10.23
C SER A 172 15.70 9.85 -9.22
N LEU A 173 15.59 10.55 -8.09
CA LEU A 173 14.55 10.29 -7.10
C LEU A 173 13.15 10.45 -7.70
N LEU A 174 12.89 11.56 -8.41
CA LEU A 174 11.62 11.82 -9.08
C LEU A 174 11.27 10.73 -10.10
N GLN A 175 12.23 10.28 -10.91
CA GLN A 175 12.02 9.18 -11.85
C GLN A 175 11.65 7.89 -11.13
N LYS A 176 12.34 7.56 -10.03
CA LYS A 176 12.03 6.38 -9.22
C LYS A 176 10.63 6.47 -8.60
N MET A 177 10.26 7.61 -8.03
CA MET A 177 8.94 7.80 -7.43
C MET A 177 7.83 7.66 -8.46
N LYS A 178 8.01 8.20 -9.67
CA LYS A 178 7.06 8.03 -10.78
C LYS A 178 6.95 6.58 -11.26
N SER A 179 8.07 5.85 -11.31
CA SER A 179 8.07 4.41 -11.64
C SER A 179 7.28 3.61 -10.60
N LEU A 180 7.56 3.81 -9.31
CA LEU A 180 6.84 3.13 -8.23
C LEU A 180 5.35 3.51 -8.22
N GLN A 181 5.02 4.75 -8.60
CA GLN A 181 3.64 5.19 -8.75
C GLN A 181 2.92 4.51 -9.91
N HIS A 182 3.61 4.37 -11.05
CA HIS A 182 3.09 3.61 -12.19
C HIS A 182 2.79 2.16 -11.79
N ASP A 183 3.63 1.57 -10.95
CA ASP A 183 3.48 0.20 -10.48
C ASP A 183 2.45 0.03 -9.33
N GLY A 184 1.81 1.12 -8.88
CA GLY A 184 0.65 1.09 -7.99
C GLY A 184 0.84 1.70 -6.60
N LEU A 185 2.03 2.15 -6.20
CA LEU A 185 2.21 2.84 -4.92
C LEU A 185 1.74 4.30 -4.97
N THR A 186 1.30 4.85 -3.85
CA THR A 186 1.19 6.30 -3.70
C THR A 186 2.57 6.84 -3.38
N THR A 187 3.07 7.78 -4.17
CA THR A 187 4.42 8.31 -3.96
C THR A 187 4.45 9.82 -3.90
N TRP A 188 5.28 10.33 -3.01
CA TRP A 188 5.64 11.74 -2.89
C TRP A 188 7.15 11.84 -2.69
N MET A 189 7.72 13.03 -2.75
CA MET A 189 9.13 13.22 -2.40
C MET A 189 9.38 14.59 -1.80
N TRP A 190 10.38 14.64 -0.92
CA TRP A 190 10.95 15.91 -0.49
C TRP A 190 11.98 16.40 -1.51
N THR A 191 12.06 17.72 -1.67
CA THR A 191 13.17 18.37 -2.38
C THR A 191 14.38 18.51 -1.45
N GLY A 192 15.57 18.70 -2.02
CA GLY A 192 16.81 18.85 -1.27
C GLY A 192 17.47 17.56 -0.79
N SER A 193 18.47 17.74 0.05
CA SER A 193 19.23 16.71 0.76
C SER A 193 19.77 17.33 2.07
N TYR A 194 20.64 16.64 2.80
CA TYR A 194 21.29 17.23 3.98
C TYR A 194 22.19 18.44 3.66
N ARG A 195 22.55 18.64 2.39
CA ARG A 195 23.47 19.69 1.95
C ARG A 195 22.81 21.07 2.04
N ILE A 196 23.59 22.03 2.55
CA ILE A 196 23.30 23.48 2.50
C ILE A 196 24.41 24.17 1.67
N PRO A 197 24.08 25.07 0.72
CA PRO A 197 22.74 25.46 0.30
C PRO A 197 21.97 24.30 -0.35
N ILE A 198 20.65 24.32 -0.21
CA ILE A 198 19.76 23.27 -0.72
C ILE A 198 19.82 23.28 -2.25
N VAL A 199 20.06 22.10 -2.83
CA VAL A 199 19.92 21.89 -4.28
C VAL A 199 18.50 21.44 -4.56
N THR A 200 17.75 22.18 -5.39
CA THR A 200 16.37 21.84 -5.76
C THR A 200 16.27 21.44 -7.24
N LEU A 201 15.15 20.82 -7.61
CA LEU A 201 14.86 20.46 -9.01
C LEU A 201 14.72 21.69 -9.92
N THR A 202 14.10 22.75 -9.41
CA THR A 202 13.75 23.96 -10.19
C THR A 202 14.77 25.08 -10.06
N GLY A 203 15.82 24.90 -9.25
CA GLY A 203 16.79 25.95 -8.91
C GLY A 203 16.26 27.01 -7.94
N SER A 204 14.99 26.91 -7.51
CA SER A 204 14.37 27.77 -6.49
C SER A 204 13.46 26.94 -5.58
N LEU A 205 13.09 27.48 -4.41
CA LEU A 205 12.04 26.94 -3.53
C LEU A 205 10.71 27.70 -3.67
N GLN A 206 10.70 28.73 -4.51
CA GLN A 206 9.63 29.72 -4.67
C GLN A 206 8.52 29.25 -5.62
#